data_AF-A0AAW6PU74-F1
#
_entry.id   AF-A0AAW6PU74-F1
#
_cell.length_a   1.000
_cell.length_b   1.000
_cell.length_c   1.000
_cell.angle_alpha   90.00
_cell.angle_beta   90.00
_cell.angle_gamma   90.00
#
_symmetry.space_group_name_H-M   'P 1'
#
loop_
_entity.id
_entity.type
_entity.pdbx_description
1 polymer ?
#
loop_
_entity_poly.entity_id
_entity_poly.type
_entity_poly.pdbx_seq_one_letter_code
_entity_poly.pdbx_strand_id
1 'polypeptide(L)'
;MSTALQPQITKAGLAAIWNATSTGLSAEISHIGLGSAGYTPNADQKTLRSQVVKYPISGGEKLSSTLIHLTAVADDSAAFWVREVGFFLSDGTLLAVWSHATEALTYKAANTELLLAYDLCLEALPADSVTISSTAAGLNLTLAEPLASQATVMITEMLRGVKQQDSLESQEKRLQVAGLQIADLLTRMKQSELQLELQRTESLIAIAANAAAVIKLQNLVVTTSGSFK
;
A
#
# COMPACT_ATOMS: atom_id res chain seq x y z
N MET A 1 19.80 20.40 7.80
CA MET A 1 21.04 21.18 7.69
C MET A 1 22.11 20.21 7.21
N SER A 2 22.63 20.37 5.99
CA SER A 2 23.72 19.54 5.48
C SER A 2 25.02 19.98 6.16
N THR A 3 25.77 19.05 6.72
CA THR A 3 27.05 19.37 7.35
C THR A 3 28.14 19.20 6.31
N ALA A 4 28.80 20.30 5.95
CA ALA A 4 29.96 20.25 5.06
C ALA A 4 31.11 19.57 5.80
N LEU A 5 31.60 18.46 5.25
CA LEU A 5 32.78 17.78 5.75
C LEU A 5 33.95 18.07 4.84
N GLN A 6 35.12 18.31 5.43
CA GLN A 6 36.40 18.37 4.73
C GLN A 6 37.17 17.07 4.99
N PRO A 7 36.88 15.98 4.26
CA PRO A 7 37.64 14.74 4.40
C PRO A 7 39.01 14.87 3.77
N GLN A 8 39.95 14.11 4.30
CA GLN A 8 41.25 13.91 3.68
C GLN A 8 41.12 12.90 2.54
N ILE A 9 41.52 13.29 1.34
CA ILE A 9 41.56 12.40 0.17
C ILE A 9 42.76 11.46 0.30
N THR A 10 42.56 10.17 0.06
CA THR A 10 43.66 9.20 0.12
C THR A 10 44.40 9.14 -1.23
N LYS A 11 45.68 8.80 -1.20
CA LYS A 11 46.47 8.59 -2.42
C LYS A 11 45.92 7.44 -3.25
N ALA A 12 45.41 6.40 -2.60
CA ALA A 12 44.79 5.26 -3.27
C ALA A 12 43.50 5.67 -3.99
N GLY A 13 42.66 6.47 -3.33
CA GLY A 13 41.45 7.06 -3.91
C GLY A 13 41.73 7.97 -5.09
N LEU A 14 42.69 8.88 -4.94
CA LEU A 14 43.12 9.77 -6.02
C LEU A 14 43.68 8.98 -7.22
N ALA A 15 44.49 7.94 -6.98
CA ALA A 15 44.99 7.07 -8.03
C ALA A 15 43.87 6.29 -8.73
N ALA A 16 42.87 5.79 -7.98
CA ALA A 16 41.72 5.11 -8.55
C ALA A 16 40.89 6.05 -9.44
N ILE A 17 40.71 7.31 -9.01
CA ILE A 17 40.05 8.35 -9.81
C ILE A 17 40.84 8.67 -11.07
N TRP A 18 42.16 8.82 -10.95
CA TRP A 18 43.02 9.09 -12.09
C TRP A 18 42.99 7.95 -13.11
N ASN A 19 43.01 6.70 -12.64
CA ASN A 19 42.91 5.51 -13.47
C ASN A 19 41.55 5.41 -14.16
N ALA A 20 40.45 5.70 -13.45
CA ALA A 20 39.12 5.77 -14.03
C ALA A 20 39.08 6.84 -15.14
N THR A 21 39.53 8.06 -14.83
CA THR A 21 39.54 9.18 -15.77
C THR A 21 40.39 8.87 -17.01
N SER A 22 41.55 8.24 -16.82
CA SER A 22 42.45 7.80 -17.90
C SER A 22 41.86 6.68 -18.77
N THR A 23 40.92 5.91 -18.23
CA THR A 23 40.18 4.86 -18.95
C THR A 23 38.87 5.36 -19.55
N GLY A 24 38.57 6.66 -19.43
CA GLY A 24 37.32 7.26 -19.91
C GLY A 24 36.10 6.96 -19.03
N LEU A 25 36.32 6.43 -17.83
CA LEU A 25 35.30 6.09 -16.84
C LEU A 25 35.34 7.11 -15.70
N SER A 26 34.20 7.48 -15.15
CA SER A 26 34.16 8.28 -13.92
C SER A 26 34.22 7.35 -12.71
N ALA A 27 35.00 7.73 -11.69
CA ALA A 27 35.11 6.92 -10.49
C ALA A 27 33.83 7.00 -9.67
N GLU A 28 33.31 5.85 -9.28
CA GLU A 28 31.96 5.75 -8.76
C GLU A 28 31.95 5.50 -7.25
N ILE A 29 31.40 6.43 -6.46
CA ILE A 29 31.24 6.22 -5.01
C ILE A 29 30.01 5.33 -4.78
N SER A 30 30.17 4.23 -4.04
CA SER A 30 29.12 3.23 -3.82
C SER A 30 28.74 3.03 -2.35
N HIS A 31 29.67 3.23 -1.42
CA HIS A 31 29.44 2.97 0.00
C HIS A 31 30.03 4.04 0.91
N ILE A 32 29.41 4.22 2.08
CA ILE A 32 29.91 5.02 3.18
C ILE A 32 30.16 4.09 4.37
N GLY A 33 31.40 4.06 4.87
CA GLY A 33 31.75 3.36 6.10
C GLY A 33 31.79 4.31 7.28
N LEU A 34 31.30 3.86 8.43
CA LEU A 34 31.37 4.59 9.69
C LEU A 34 32.21 3.82 10.69
N GLY A 35 32.95 4.55 11.52
CA GLY A 35 33.74 3.97 12.60
C GLY A 35 33.74 4.81 13.87
N SER A 36 34.24 4.21 14.94
CA SER A 36 34.26 4.77 16.28
C SER A 36 35.63 5.33 16.70
N ALA A 37 36.69 5.07 15.92
CA ALA A 37 38.01 5.62 16.21
C ALA A 37 38.10 7.09 15.76
N GLY A 38 38.66 7.94 16.61
CA GLY A 38 38.99 9.32 16.23
C GLY A 38 40.50 9.53 16.19
N TYR A 39 40.99 10.09 15.10
CA TYR A 39 42.40 10.36 14.86
C TYR A 39 42.54 11.43 13.78
N THR A 40 43.76 11.90 13.53
CA THR A 40 44.05 12.76 12.38
C THR A 40 44.19 11.89 11.12
N PRO A 41 43.31 12.06 10.11
CA PRO A 41 43.37 11.25 8.90
C PRO A 41 44.71 11.40 8.16
N ASN A 42 45.21 10.30 7.61
CA ASN A 42 46.42 10.25 6.79
C ASN A 42 46.07 9.87 5.35
N ALA A 43 46.64 10.59 4.38
CA ALA A 43 46.47 10.35 2.95
C ALA A 43 46.95 8.95 2.49
N ASP A 44 47.84 8.29 3.23
CA ASP A 44 48.30 6.92 2.92
C ASP A 44 47.36 5.81 3.42
N GLN A 45 46.24 6.16 4.05
CA GLN A 45 45.28 5.15 4.53
C GLN A 45 44.55 4.46 3.39
N LYS A 46 44.43 3.14 3.52
CA LYS A 46 43.67 2.29 2.60
C LYS A 46 42.37 1.78 3.22
N THR A 47 42.26 1.84 4.54
CA THR A 47 41.11 1.38 5.32
C THR A 47 40.86 2.32 6.50
N LEU A 48 39.62 2.31 7.00
CA LEU A 48 39.27 2.91 8.29
C LEU A 48 39.96 2.13 9.43
N ARG A 49 40.24 2.81 10.55
CA ARG A 49 40.97 2.18 11.67
C ARG A 49 40.08 1.28 12.51
N SER A 50 38.83 1.66 12.69
CA SER A 50 37.82 0.93 13.46
C SER A 50 36.48 1.02 12.75
N GLN A 51 36.44 0.49 11.52
CA GLN A 51 35.19 0.36 10.78
C GLN A 51 34.21 -0.52 11.57
N VAL A 52 33.06 0.04 11.91
CA VAL A 52 31.99 -0.69 12.60
C VAL A 52 30.99 -1.19 11.56
N VAL A 53 30.60 -0.32 10.62
CA VAL A 53 29.53 -0.57 9.65
C VAL A 53 29.87 0.04 8.29
N LYS A 54 29.26 -0.50 7.24
CA LYS A 54 29.33 0.02 5.87
C LYS A 54 27.93 0.06 5.27
N TYR A 55 27.49 1.24 4.84
CA TYR A 55 26.18 1.47 4.24
C TYR A 55 26.31 1.73 2.74
N PRO A 56 25.39 1.22 1.91
CA PRO A 56 25.29 1.62 0.52
C PRO A 56 24.82 3.07 0.41
N ILE A 57 25.25 3.76 -0.64
CA ILE A 57 24.77 5.12 -0.94
C ILE A 57 23.34 5.02 -1.50
N SER A 58 22.42 5.73 -0.85
CA SER A 58 21.00 5.79 -1.22
C SER A 58 20.72 6.89 -2.26
N GLY A 59 21.58 7.90 -2.34
CA GLY A 59 21.44 9.02 -3.25
C GLY A 59 22.69 9.89 -3.28
N GLY A 60 22.84 10.67 -4.34
CA GLY A 60 23.82 11.73 -4.36
C GLY A 60 23.63 12.64 -5.55
N GLU A 61 23.96 13.90 -5.34
CA GLU A 61 23.82 14.97 -6.31
C GLU A 61 25.14 15.71 -6.41
N LYS A 62 25.60 15.96 -7.63
CA LYS A 62 26.78 16.78 -7.85
C LYS A 62 26.36 18.26 -7.82
N LEU A 63 26.69 18.95 -6.74
CA LEU A 63 26.36 20.37 -6.55
C LEU A 63 27.33 21.29 -7.32
N SER A 64 28.58 20.87 -7.50
CA SER A 64 29.57 21.59 -8.32
C SER A 64 30.63 20.63 -8.89
N SER A 65 31.62 21.16 -9.60
CA SER A 65 32.77 20.38 -10.09
C SER A 65 33.54 19.68 -8.98
N THR A 66 33.52 20.23 -7.76
CA THR A 66 34.27 19.74 -6.59
C THR A 66 33.37 19.41 -5.40
N LEU A 67 32.09 19.81 -5.41
CA LEU A 67 31.15 19.52 -4.32
C LEU A 67 30.16 18.45 -4.74
N ILE A 68 30.08 17.40 -3.92
CA ILE A 68 29.16 16.30 -4.12
C ILE A 68 28.33 16.13 -2.86
N HIS A 69 27.01 16.23 -2.97
CA HIS A 69 26.07 15.86 -1.93
C HIS A 69 25.87 14.35 -1.98
N LEU A 70 26.06 13.67 -0.85
CA LEU A 70 25.87 12.23 -0.71
C LEU A 70 24.87 11.95 0.40
N THR A 71 23.94 11.03 0.14
CA THR A 71 22.97 10.55 1.11
C THR A 71 23.07 9.04 1.29
N ALA A 72 23.09 8.59 2.54
CA ALA A 72 23.00 7.19 2.91
C ALA A 72 22.04 7.02 4.09
N VAL A 73 21.36 5.88 4.13
CA VAL A 73 20.47 5.51 5.23
C VAL A 73 21.19 4.49 6.10
N ALA A 74 21.33 4.80 7.39
CA ALA A 74 21.86 3.88 8.38
C ALA A 74 20.71 3.28 9.19
N ASP A 75 20.32 2.06 8.83
CA ASP A 75 19.16 1.31 9.37
C ASP A 75 19.57 0.17 10.34
N ASP A 76 20.87 -0.02 10.58
CA ASP A 76 21.35 -1.14 11.40
C ASP A 76 21.12 -0.95 12.91
N SER A 77 21.24 -2.03 13.66
CA SER A 77 21.16 -2.13 15.12
C SER A 77 22.39 -1.59 15.87
N ALA A 78 23.51 -1.32 15.19
CA ALA A 78 24.75 -0.86 15.83
C ALA A 78 24.61 0.53 16.49
N ALA A 79 24.94 0.64 17.78
CA ALA A 79 24.98 1.92 18.50
C ALA A 79 26.41 2.34 18.83
N PHE A 80 26.83 3.49 18.33
CA PHE A 80 28.17 4.03 18.57
C PHE A 80 28.27 5.52 18.23
N TRP A 81 29.27 6.17 18.80
CA TRP A 81 29.67 7.51 18.41
C TRP A 81 30.45 7.45 17.11
N VAL A 82 29.98 8.15 16.08
CA VAL A 82 30.63 8.22 14.78
C VAL A 82 31.78 9.22 14.88
N ARG A 83 33.02 8.73 14.76
CA ARG A 83 34.24 9.54 14.86
C ARG A 83 35.15 9.44 13.63
N GLU A 84 34.84 8.48 12.75
CA GLU A 84 35.42 8.41 11.42
C GLU A 84 34.34 8.05 10.39
N VAL A 85 34.46 8.63 9.20
CA VAL A 85 33.62 8.41 8.03
C VAL A 85 34.53 8.16 6.84
N GLY A 86 34.35 7.04 6.16
CA GLY A 86 35.09 6.68 4.96
C GLY A 86 34.17 6.59 3.76
N PHE A 87 34.57 7.17 2.63
CA PHE A 87 33.87 7.07 1.36
C PHE A 87 34.56 6.02 0.50
N PHE A 88 33.82 5.03 0.04
CA PHE A 88 34.36 3.91 -0.75
C PHE A 88 33.84 3.93 -2.18
N LEU A 89 34.75 3.68 -3.12
CA LEU A 89 34.45 3.49 -4.52
C LEU A 89 33.81 2.11 -4.77
N SER A 90 33.25 1.89 -5.96
CA SER A 90 32.65 0.62 -6.40
C SER A 90 33.64 -0.56 -6.42
N ASP A 91 34.93 -0.28 -6.61
CA ASP A 91 36.03 -1.25 -6.52
C ASP A 91 36.43 -1.59 -5.06
N GLY A 92 35.84 -0.92 -4.08
CA GLY A 92 36.16 -1.06 -2.65
C GLY A 92 37.34 -0.20 -2.18
N THR A 93 37.92 0.63 -3.04
CA THR A 93 38.99 1.57 -2.68
C THR A 93 38.45 2.68 -1.78
N LEU A 94 39.16 2.97 -0.68
CA LEU A 94 38.85 4.11 0.19
C LEU A 94 39.23 5.41 -0.52
N LEU A 95 38.24 6.18 -0.96
CA LEU A 95 38.42 7.45 -1.64
C LEU A 95 38.92 8.54 -0.69
N ALA A 96 38.14 8.76 0.37
CA ALA A 96 38.36 9.85 1.31
C ALA A 96 37.95 9.43 2.71
N VAL A 97 38.63 9.98 3.71
CA VAL A 97 38.37 9.71 5.11
C VAL A 97 38.27 11.01 5.88
N TRP A 98 37.17 11.16 6.60
CA TRP A 98 37.01 12.18 7.63
C TRP A 98 37.16 11.51 8.99
N SER A 99 37.93 12.11 9.89
CA SER A 99 37.97 11.70 11.29
C SER A 99 38.34 12.90 12.15
N HIS A 100 37.88 12.90 13.39
CA HIS A 100 38.25 13.91 14.38
C HIS A 100 38.78 13.24 15.65
N ALA A 101 39.87 13.76 16.21
CA ALA A 101 40.56 13.12 17.34
C ALA A 101 39.70 13.15 18.63
N THR A 102 39.01 14.26 18.88
CA THR A 102 38.35 14.58 20.16
C THR A 102 36.83 14.64 20.06
N GLU A 103 36.28 15.04 18.92
CA GLU A 103 34.84 15.23 18.73
C GLU A 103 34.22 14.06 17.96
N ALA A 104 32.99 13.71 18.32
CA ALA A 104 32.18 12.79 17.55
C ALA A 104 31.26 13.59 16.64
N LEU A 105 31.14 13.15 15.38
CA LEU A 105 30.30 13.79 14.39
C LEU A 105 28.82 13.70 14.75
N THR A 106 28.41 12.52 15.17
CA THR A 106 27.03 12.24 15.59
C THR A 106 27.00 10.97 16.43
N TYR A 107 25.92 10.78 17.17
CA TYR A 107 25.63 9.53 17.86
C TYR A 107 24.61 8.73 17.06
N LYS A 108 24.99 7.52 16.66
CA LYS A 108 24.03 6.57 16.08
C LYS A 108 23.43 5.74 17.21
N ALA A 109 22.12 5.87 17.41
CA ALA A 109 21.37 5.03 18.33
C ALA A 109 21.06 3.66 17.70
N ALA A 110 20.89 2.63 18.54
CA ALA A 110 20.45 1.31 18.07
C ALA A 110 19.04 1.40 17.50
N ASN A 111 18.77 0.64 16.43
CA ASN A 111 17.44 0.48 15.83
C ASN A 111 16.77 1.81 15.45
N THR A 112 17.57 2.82 15.12
CA THR A 112 17.08 4.14 14.71
C THR A 112 17.59 4.41 13.31
N GLU A 113 16.68 4.77 12.41
CA GLU A 113 17.04 5.20 11.07
C GLU A 113 17.70 6.58 11.13
N LEU A 114 18.98 6.64 10.73
CA LEU A 114 19.72 7.89 10.64
C LEU A 114 20.02 8.20 9.18
N LEU A 115 19.44 9.29 8.68
CA LEU A 115 19.76 9.82 7.35
C LEU A 115 21.08 10.60 7.44
N LEU A 116 22.09 10.09 6.73
CA LEU A 116 23.41 10.68 6.63
C LEU A 116 23.49 11.49 5.34
N ALA A 117 23.39 12.80 5.45
CA ALA A 117 23.53 13.73 4.32
C ALA A 117 24.81 14.56 4.49
N TYR A 118 25.78 14.35 3.60
CA TYR A 118 27.08 15.00 3.67
C TYR A 118 27.45 15.68 2.37
N ASP A 119 27.98 16.89 2.47
CA ASP A 119 28.63 17.57 1.35
C ASP A 119 30.12 17.24 1.36
N LEU A 120 30.54 16.51 0.34
CA LEU A 120 31.91 16.10 0.09
C LEU A 120 32.59 17.14 -0.80
N CYS A 121 33.49 17.93 -0.22
CA CYS A 121 34.33 18.87 -0.98
C CYS A 121 35.65 18.20 -1.41
N LEU A 122 35.83 18.05 -2.72
CA LEU A 122 36.95 17.40 -3.39
C LEU A 122 37.83 18.45 -4.08
N GLU A 123 38.28 19.47 -3.35
CA GLU A 123 39.09 20.58 -3.92
C GLU A 123 40.42 20.10 -4.52
N ALA A 124 40.91 18.93 -4.10
CA ALA A 124 42.15 18.34 -4.59
C ALA A 124 42.01 17.50 -5.88
N LEU A 125 40.80 17.38 -6.45
CA LEU A 125 40.54 16.58 -7.65
C LEU A 125 40.16 17.46 -8.86
N PRO A 126 40.52 17.05 -10.09
CA PRO A 126 40.04 17.71 -11.30
C PRO A 126 38.51 17.60 -11.39
N ALA A 127 37.88 18.64 -11.92
CA ALA A 127 36.46 18.67 -12.23
C ALA A 127 36.06 17.44 -13.08
N ASP A 128 34.87 16.88 -12.81
CA ASP A 128 34.24 15.78 -13.58
C ASP A 128 34.82 14.36 -13.41
N SER A 129 35.71 14.17 -12.44
CA SER A 129 36.38 12.88 -12.23
C SER A 129 35.59 11.83 -11.42
N VAL A 130 34.46 12.22 -10.81
CA VAL A 130 33.66 11.37 -9.91
C VAL A 130 32.19 11.32 -10.32
N THR A 131 31.65 10.10 -10.41
CA THR A 131 30.22 9.79 -10.56
C THR A 131 29.70 9.11 -9.29
N ILE A 132 28.38 9.07 -9.13
CA ILE A 132 27.73 8.50 -7.95
C ILE A 132 26.89 7.31 -8.42
N SER A 133 27.18 6.10 -7.95
CA SER A 133 26.21 5.01 -8.03
C SER A 133 25.26 5.22 -6.88
N SER A 134 24.19 5.98 -7.12
CA SER A 134 23.02 5.79 -6.29
C SER A 134 22.45 4.44 -6.70
N THR A 135 22.51 3.46 -5.81
CA THR A 135 21.78 2.23 -6.08
C THR A 135 20.31 2.62 -6.03
N ALA A 136 19.64 2.65 -7.19
CA ALA A 136 18.19 2.83 -7.25
C ALA A 136 17.45 1.84 -6.32
N ALA A 137 18.09 0.73 -5.93
CA ALA A 137 17.61 -0.21 -4.92
C ALA A 137 17.48 0.37 -3.50
N GLY A 138 18.18 1.44 -3.11
CA GLY A 138 18.04 2.06 -1.77
C GLY A 138 16.71 2.80 -1.62
N LEU A 139 16.31 3.56 -2.64
CA LEU A 139 14.98 4.17 -2.72
C LEU A 139 13.90 3.12 -3.01
N ASN A 140 14.24 2.07 -3.76
CA ASN A 140 13.28 1.02 -4.09
C ASN A 140 13.00 0.09 -2.90
N LEU A 141 13.95 -0.16 -1.99
CA LEU A 141 13.70 -0.94 -0.77
C LEU A 141 12.85 -0.16 0.25
N THR A 142 13.15 1.13 0.46
CA THR A 142 12.37 1.98 1.37
C THR A 142 10.95 2.26 0.86
N LEU A 143 10.73 2.19 -0.46
CA LEU A 143 9.41 2.32 -1.07
C LEU A 143 8.71 0.96 -1.32
N ALA A 144 9.45 -0.15 -1.43
CA ALA A 144 8.85 -1.47 -1.70
C ALA A 144 7.96 -1.95 -0.57
N GLU A 145 8.38 -1.78 0.70
CA GLU A 145 7.54 -2.14 1.85
C GLU A 145 6.23 -1.36 1.91
N PRO A 146 6.21 0.00 1.85
CA PRO A 146 4.96 0.75 1.85
C PRO A 146 4.13 0.49 0.59
N LEU A 147 4.74 0.26 -0.58
CA LEU A 147 4.02 -0.05 -1.81
C LEU A 147 3.41 -1.47 -1.80
N ALA A 148 4.10 -2.45 -1.23
CA ALA A 148 3.58 -3.81 -1.04
C ALA A 148 2.46 -3.84 0.00
N SER A 149 2.59 -3.06 1.08
CA SER A 149 1.51 -2.84 2.06
C SER A 149 0.29 -2.21 1.39
N GLN A 150 0.49 -1.16 0.58
CA GLN A 150 -0.59 -0.51 -0.15
C GLN A 150 -1.25 -1.45 -1.17
N ALA A 151 -0.46 -2.23 -1.91
CA ALA A 151 -0.97 -3.23 -2.85
C ALA A 151 -1.83 -4.29 -2.13
N THR A 152 -1.40 -4.73 -0.94
CA THR A 152 -2.16 -5.68 -0.12
C THR A 152 -3.50 -5.10 0.32
N VAL A 153 -3.52 -3.83 0.74
CA VAL A 153 -4.76 -3.11 1.08
C VAL A 153 -5.67 -2.99 -0.14
N MET A 154 -5.15 -2.61 -1.31
CA MET A 154 -5.96 -2.54 -2.54
C MET A 154 -6.54 -3.89 -2.95
N ILE A 155 -5.75 -4.97 -2.88
CA ILE A 155 -6.22 -6.33 -3.18
C ILE A 155 -7.30 -6.75 -2.18
N THR A 156 -7.11 -6.44 -0.89
CA THR A 156 -8.10 -6.73 0.15
C THR A 156 -9.40 -5.97 -0.09
N GLU A 157 -9.31 -4.70 -0.49
CA GLU A 157 -10.48 -3.88 -0.80
C GLU A 157 -11.20 -4.39 -2.07
N MET A 158 -10.45 -4.76 -3.11
CA MET A 158 -11.01 -5.38 -4.30
C MET A 158 -11.75 -6.68 -3.96
N LEU A 159 -11.15 -7.53 -3.12
CA LEU A 159 -11.78 -8.78 -2.67
C LEU A 159 -13.03 -8.52 -1.82
N ARG A 160 -13.02 -7.46 -1.01
CA ARG A 160 -14.20 -7.02 -0.24
C ARG A 160 -15.32 -6.54 -1.17
N GLY A 161 -14.98 -5.80 -2.21
CA GLY A 161 -15.90 -5.36 -3.26
C GLY A 161 -16.55 -6.53 -3.99
N VAL A 162 -15.77 -7.54 -4.40
CA VAL A 162 -16.31 -8.76 -5.04
C VAL A 162 -17.29 -9.48 -4.12
N LYS A 163 -16.93 -9.70 -2.85
CA LYS A 163 -17.84 -10.35 -1.87
C LYS A 163 -19.12 -9.55 -1.65
N GLN A 164 -19.03 -8.22 -1.64
CA GLN A 164 -20.20 -7.36 -1.51
C GLN A 164 -21.11 -7.49 -2.73
N GLN A 165 -20.52 -7.55 -3.93
CA GLN A 165 -21.26 -7.71 -5.17
C GLN A 165 -21.96 -9.08 -5.27
N ASP A 166 -21.29 -10.17 -4.89
CA ASP A 166 -21.91 -11.50 -4.82
C ASP A 166 -23.11 -11.51 -3.85
N SER A 167 -22.98 -10.83 -2.71
CA SER A 167 -24.06 -10.72 -1.72
C SER A 167 -25.25 -9.92 -2.26
N LEU A 168 -24.99 -8.83 -3.00
CA LEU A 168 -26.04 -8.05 -3.66
C LEU A 168 -26.76 -8.87 -4.74
N GLU A 169 -26.04 -9.60 -5.57
CA GLU A 169 -26.64 -10.46 -6.60
C GLU A 169 -27.52 -11.58 -5.96
N SER A 170 -27.05 -12.16 -4.85
CA SER A 170 -27.84 -13.12 -4.07
C SER A 170 -29.13 -12.49 -3.52
N GLN A 171 -29.05 -11.24 -3.05
CA GLN A 171 -30.21 -10.51 -2.52
C GLN A 171 -31.20 -10.15 -3.63
N GLU A 172 -30.71 -9.71 -4.79
CA GLU A 172 -31.54 -9.41 -5.96
C GLU A 172 -32.31 -10.65 -6.43
N LYS A 173 -31.65 -11.82 -6.51
CA LYS A 173 -32.32 -13.09 -6.82
C LYS A 173 -33.43 -13.41 -5.83
N ARG A 174 -33.20 -13.19 -4.52
CA ARG A 174 -34.25 -13.39 -3.49
C ARG A 174 -35.42 -12.43 -3.68
N LEU A 175 -35.15 -11.16 -3.97
CA LEU A 175 -36.20 -10.16 -4.23
C LEU A 175 -37.01 -10.52 -5.48
N GLN A 176 -36.36 -11.04 -6.52
CA GLN A 176 -37.05 -11.49 -7.74
C GLN A 176 -37.98 -12.68 -7.45
N VAL A 177 -37.52 -13.68 -6.70
CA VAL A 177 -38.35 -14.82 -6.28
C VAL A 177 -39.51 -14.34 -5.39
N ALA A 178 -39.25 -13.45 -4.44
CA ALA A 178 -40.31 -12.88 -3.60
C ALA A 178 -41.35 -12.10 -4.43
N GLY A 179 -40.91 -11.34 -5.43
CA GLY A 179 -41.79 -10.63 -6.37
C GLY A 179 -42.68 -11.59 -7.18
N LEU A 180 -42.12 -12.70 -7.67
CA LEU A 180 -42.89 -13.74 -8.36
C LEU A 180 -43.93 -14.40 -7.44
N GLN A 181 -43.56 -14.68 -6.19
CA GLN A 181 -44.49 -15.23 -5.20
C GLN A 181 -45.62 -14.25 -4.87
N ILE A 182 -45.31 -12.97 -4.72
CA ILE A 182 -46.33 -11.93 -4.50
C ILE A 182 -47.28 -11.87 -5.70
N ALA A 183 -46.77 -11.92 -6.93
CA ALA A 183 -47.61 -11.91 -8.13
C ALA A 183 -48.53 -13.15 -8.23
N ASP A 184 -48.02 -14.33 -7.87
CA ASP A 184 -48.82 -15.55 -7.79
C ASP A 184 -49.92 -15.43 -6.72
N LEU A 185 -49.56 -14.99 -5.52
CA LEU A 185 -50.51 -14.79 -4.42
C LEU A 185 -51.61 -13.79 -4.79
N LEU A 186 -51.26 -12.66 -5.41
CA LEU A 186 -52.24 -11.68 -5.89
C LEU A 186 -53.18 -12.28 -6.93
N THR A 187 -52.68 -13.12 -7.82
CA THR A 187 -53.50 -13.80 -8.83
C THR A 187 -54.47 -14.79 -8.18
N ARG A 188 -53.99 -15.59 -7.23
CA ARG A 188 -54.81 -16.55 -6.47
C ARG A 188 -55.84 -15.87 -5.58
N MET A 189 -55.47 -14.75 -4.93
CA MET A 189 -56.40 -13.94 -4.14
C MET A 189 -57.53 -13.41 -5.01
N LYS A 190 -57.20 -12.81 -6.16
CA LYS A 190 -58.21 -12.30 -7.11
C LYS A 190 -59.15 -13.40 -7.60
N GLN A 191 -58.63 -14.59 -7.88
CA GLN A 191 -59.46 -15.74 -8.25
C GLN A 191 -60.37 -16.19 -7.10
N SER A 192 -59.86 -16.22 -5.87
CA SER A 192 -60.65 -16.59 -4.70
C SER A 192 -61.76 -15.60 -4.40
N GLU A 193 -61.52 -14.30 -4.58
CA GLU A 193 -62.53 -13.25 -4.43
C GLU A 193 -63.64 -13.41 -5.47
N LEU A 194 -63.28 -13.66 -6.73
CA LEU A 194 -64.26 -13.91 -7.79
C LEU A 194 -65.11 -15.16 -7.51
N GLN A 195 -64.48 -16.23 -7.02
CA GLN A 195 -65.18 -17.46 -6.60
C GLN A 195 -66.16 -17.19 -5.46
N LEU A 196 -65.75 -16.41 -4.45
CA LEU A 196 -66.61 -16.02 -3.33
C LEU A 196 -67.82 -15.19 -3.80
N GLU A 197 -67.62 -14.25 -4.73
CA GLU A 197 -68.72 -13.49 -5.32
C GLU A 197 -69.69 -14.38 -6.09
N LEU A 198 -69.19 -15.29 -6.92
CA LEU A 198 -70.01 -16.25 -7.66
C LEU A 198 -70.81 -17.14 -6.70
N GLN A 199 -70.17 -17.77 -5.71
CA GLN A 199 -70.84 -18.59 -4.70
C GLN A 199 -71.89 -17.79 -3.92
N ARG A 200 -71.61 -16.53 -3.61
CA ARG A 200 -72.59 -15.64 -2.97
C ARG A 200 -73.79 -15.41 -3.87
N THR A 201 -73.60 -15.13 -5.15
CA THR A 201 -74.72 -14.97 -6.09
C THR A 201 -75.52 -16.26 -6.29
N GLU A 202 -74.86 -17.40 -6.45
CA GLU A 202 -75.52 -18.71 -6.59
C GLU A 202 -76.33 -19.07 -5.34
N SER A 203 -75.78 -18.85 -4.15
CA SER A 203 -76.50 -19.11 -2.90
C SER A 203 -77.73 -18.20 -2.74
N LEU A 204 -77.64 -16.91 -3.11
CA LEU A 204 -78.79 -16.01 -3.11
C LEU A 204 -79.88 -16.48 -4.11
N ILE A 205 -79.50 -16.95 -5.30
CA ILE A 205 -80.45 -17.50 -6.29
C ILE A 205 -81.11 -18.76 -5.74
N ALA A 206 -80.36 -19.68 -5.13
CA ALA A 206 -80.89 -20.90 -4.55
C ALA A 206 -81.87 -20.61 -3.38
N ILE A 207 -81.54 -19.65 -2.52
CA ILE A 207 -82.42 -19.19 -1.44
C ILE A 207 -83.72 -18.61 -2.02
N ALA A 208 -83.63 -17.76 -3.04
CA ALA A 208 -84.81 -17.18 -3.70
C ALA A 208 -85.71 -18.25 -4.35
N ALA A 209 -85.10 -19.24 -5.04
CA ALA A 209 -85.83 -20.36 -5.63
C ALA A 209 -86.54 -21.21 -4.57
N ASN A 210 -85.86 -21.53 -3.46
CA ASN A 210 -86.45 -22.25 -2.34
C ASN A 210 -87.61 -21.46 -1.70
N ALA A 211 -87.44 -20.16 -1.49
CA ALA A 211 -88.50 -19.30 -0.95
C ALA A 211 -89.73 -19.29 -1.88
N ALA A 212 -89.53 -19.15 -3.20
CA ALA A 212 -90.61 -19.21 -4.18
C ALA A 212 -91.32 -20.57 -4.19
N ALA A 213 -90.58 -21.67 -4.07
CA ALA A 213 -91.16 -23.01 -3.97
C ALA A 213 -92.01 -23.19 -2.70
N VAL A 214 -91.52 -22.70 -1.55
CA VAL A 214 -92.26 -22.73 -0.27
C VAL A 214 -93.56 -21.92 -0.38
N ILE A 215 -93.50 -20.70 -0.93
CA ILE A 215 -94.69 -19.87 -1.15
C ILE A 215 -95.70 -20.58 -2.05
N LYS A 216 -95.23 -21.21 -3.14
CA LYS A 216 -96.10 -21.98 -4.05
C LYS A 216 -96.77 -23.16 -3.35
N LEU A 217 -96.04 -23.91 -2.53
CA LEU A 217 -96.58 -25.01 -1.73
C LEU A 217 -97.62 -24.51 -0.72
N GLN A 218 -97.36 -23.40 -0.02
CA GLN A 218 -98.31 -22.78 0.90
C GLN A 218 -99.62 -22.38 0.19
N ASN A 219 -99.53 -21.74 -0.98
CA ASN A 219 -100.71 -21.39 -1.77
C ASN A 219 -101.50 -22.63 -2.23
N LEU A 220 -100.81 -23.70 -2.63
CA LEU A 220 -101.48 -24.93 -3.06
C LEU A 220 -102.27 -25.56 -1.90
N VAL A 221 -101.67 -25.64 -0.70
CA VAL A 221 -102.35 -26.12 0.51
C VAL A 221 -103.59 -25.29 0.83
N VAL A 222 -103.51 -23.96 0.77
CA VAL A 222 -104.66 -23.05 1.01
C VAL A 222 -105.78 -23.28 -0.02
N THR A 223 -105.45 -23.43 -1.29
CA THR A 223 -106.47 -23.69 -2.33
C THR A 223 -107.13 -25.06 -2.19
N THR A 224 -106.36 -26.11 -1.84
CA THR A 224 -106.92 -27.46 -1.61
C THR A 224 -107.78 -27.55 -0.36
N SER A 225 -107.50 -26.76 0.67
CA SER A 225 -108.32 -26.70 1.90
C SER A 225 -109.57 -25.82 1.75
N GLY A 226 -109.59 -24.89 0.79
CA GLY A 226 -110.78 -24.11 0.42
C GLY A 226 -111.79 -24.86 -0.47
N SER A 227 -111.38 -25.92 -1.18
CA SER A 227 -112.24 -26.68 -2.09
C SER A 227 -112.96 -27.87 -1.44
N PHE A 228 -112.84 -28.06 -0.12
CA PHE A 228 -113.45 -29.14 0.66
C PHE A 228 -114.55 -28.64 1.62
N LYS A 229 -115.42 -27.75 1.12
CA LYS A 229 -116.69 -27.38 1.76
C LYS A 229 -117.86 -27.73 0.86
#